data_AF-A0A2V7UGX5-F1
#
_entry.id   AF-A0A2V7UGX5-F1
#
_cell.length_a   1.000
_cell.length_b   1.000
_cell.length_c   1.000
_cell.angle_alpha   90.00
_cell.angle_beta   90.00
_cell.angle_gamma   90.00
#
_symmetry.space_group_name_H-M   'P 1'
#
loop_
_entity.id
_entity.type
_entity.pdbx_description
1 polymer ?
#
loop_
_entity_poly.entity_id
_entity_poly.type
_entity_poly.pdbx_seq_one_letter_code
_entity_poly.pdbx_strand_id
1 'polypeptide(L)'
;GMTRYFDLSNPQAPKQTYEKHTGRQVNMISQSWDGKRVYITSSLLANWDKGGADNEQFLRGFAWDGKELKQLFEVDFTREKLGRAHHMTSPGRPWTSCPRSRERTGFTASCRRPTGRC
;
A
#
# COMPACT_ATOMS: atom_id res chain seq x y z
N GLY A 1 10.75 13.65 7.03
CA GLY A 1 10.16 12.32 7.23
C GLY A 1 10.97 11.31 6.44
N MET A 2 11.53 10.31 7.11
CA MET A 2 12.36 9.28 6.47
C MET A 2 11.55 7.99 6.30
N THR A 3 11.60 7.42 5.11
CA THR A 3 11.15 6.04 4.85
C THR A 3 12.38 5.14 4.82
N ARG A 4 12.28 4.00 5.50
CA ARG A 4 13.38 3.05 5.67
C ARG A 4 12.94 1.66 5.28
N TYR A 5 13.86 0.91 4.68
CA TYR A 5 13.65 -0.49 4.36
C TYR A 5 14.61 -1.35 5.17
N PHE A 6 14.05 -2.40 5.75
CA PHE A 6 14.78 -3.36 6.58
C PHE A 6 14.71 -4.73 5.93
N ASP A 7 15.87 -5.38 5.82
CA ASP A 7 15.94 -6.82 5.57
C ASP A 7 15.52 -7.54 6.86
N LEU A 8 14.45 -8.33 6.75
CA LEU A 8 13.84 -9.12 7.83
C LEU A 8 14.05 -10.63 7.63
N SER A 9 15.00 -11.05 6.79
CA SER A 9 15.36 -12.47 6.62
C SER A 9 15.73 -13.14 7.95
N ASN A 10 16.35 -12.40 8.87
CA ASN A 10 16.39 -12.72 10.30
C ASN A 10 15.54 -11.71 11.09
N PRO A 11 14.32 -12.08 11.52
CA PRO A 11 13.42 -11.14 12.20
C PRO A 11 13.91 -10.70 13.58
N GLN A 12 14.82 -11.46 14.22
CA GLN A 12 15.42 -11.10 15.51
C GLN A 12 16.61 -10.15 15.37
N ALA A 13 17.10 -9.93 14.14
CA ALA A 13 18.21 -9.04 13.84
C ALA A 13 17.96 -8.27 12.53
N PRO A 14 16.95 -7.37 12.51
CA PRO A 14 16.60 -6.60 11.32
C PRO A 14 17.74 -5.69 10.90
N LYS A 15 18.02 -5.62 9.59
CA LYS A 15 19.11 -4.80 9.05
C LYS A 15 18.53 -3.69 8.18
N GLN A 16 18.77 -2.44 8.54
CA GLN A 16 18.44 -1.31 7.66
C GLN A 16 19.35 -1.35 6.43
N THR A 17 18.77 -1.46 5.22
CA THR A 17 19.54 -1.52 3.98
C THR A 17 19.29 -0.33 3.06
N TYR A 18 18.25 0.48 3.33
CA TYR A 18 17.94 1.66 2.54
C TYR A 18 17.17 2.70 3.37
N GLU A 19 17.38 3.98 3.05
CA GLU A 19 16.59 5.09 3.56
C GLU A 19 16.42 6.21 2.52
N LYS A 20 15.29 6.91 2.58
CA LYS A 20 15.00 8.07 1.73
C LYS A 20 14.12 9.07 2.45
N HIS A 21 14.40 10.36 2.26
CA HIS A 21 13.50 11.42 2.69
C HIS A 21 12.29 11.47 1.74
N THR A 22 11.08 11.31 2.28
CA THR A 22 9.84 11.13 1.49
C THR A 22 8.75 12.15 1.81
N GLY A 23 9.01 13.11 2.69
CA GLY A 23 8.12 14.25 2.99
C GLY A 23 8.38 14.88 4.34
N ARG A 24 7.90 16.11 4.59
CA ARG A 24 8.10 16.80 5.89
C ARG A 24 7.42 16.09 7.06
N GLN A 25 6.29 15.45 6.76
CA GLN A 25 5.58 14.51 7.61
C GLN A 25 5.19 13.27 6.80
N VAL A 26 5.32 12.10 7.40
CA VAL A 26 4.92 10.81 6.83
C VAL A 26 4.21 10.01 7.92
N ASN A 27 3.19 9.24 7.54
CA ASN A 27 2.47 8.38 8.48
C ASN A 27 2.31 6.96 7.96
N MET A 28 1.34 6.71 7.07
CA MET A 28 1.06 5.34 6.60
C MET A 28 1.90 5.00 5.37
N ILE A 29 2.22 3.71 5.29
CA ILE A 29 2.83 3.07 4.12
C ILE A 29 1.96 1.87 3.71
N SER A 30 1.67 1.77 2.42
CA SER A 30 0.94 0.63 1.83
C SER A 30 1.77 0.08 0.68
N GLN A 31 1.98 -1.23 0.65
CA GLN A 31 2.72 -1.91 -0.41
C GLN A 31 1.76 -2.65 -1.35
N SER A 32 2.06 -2.69 -2.64
CA SER A 32 1.35 -3.56 -3.57
C SER A 32 1.67 -5.04 -3.33
N TRP A 33 0.74 -5.91 -3.71
CA TRP A 33 0.89 -7.37 -3.56
C TRP A 33 2.10 -7.96 -4.29
N ASP A 34 2.50 -7.37 -5.41
CA ASP A 34 3.70 -7.77 -6.16
C ASP A 34 5.00 -7.25 -5.54
N GLY A 35 4.93 -6.45 -4.47
CA GLY A 35 6.07 -5.85 -3.79
C GLY A 35 6.74 -4.69 -4.55
N LYS A 36 6.26 -4.35 -5.75
CA LYS A 36 6.93 -3.40 -6.67
C LYS A 36 6.48 -1.96 -6.52
N ARG A 37 5.44 -1.68 -5.74
CA ARG A 37 4.91 -0.33 -5.52
C ARG A 37 4.70 -0.06 -4.05
N VAL A 38 5.03 1.16 -3.65
CA VAL A 38 4.89 1.65 -2.29
C VAL A 38 4.14 2.97 -2.35
N TYR A 39 3.14 3.12 -1.49
CA TYR A 39 2.32 4.31 -1.38
C TYR A 39 2.47 4.89 0.02
N ILE A 40 2.74 6.18 0.11
CA ILE A 40 3.00 6.89 1.37
C ILE A 40 2.01 8.03 1.49
N THR A 41 1.40 8.14 2.66
CA THR A 41 0.53 9.26 3.03
C THR A 41 1.12 10.03 4.19
N SER A 42 0.72 11.30 4.32
CA SER A 42 1.31 12.20 5.32
C SER A 42 0.48 12.34 6.61
N SER A 43 -0.85 12.24 6.56
CA SER A 43 -1.71 12.54 7.72
C SER A 43 -1.73 11.41 8.74
N LEU A 44 -1.56 11.79 10.01
CA LEU A 44 -1.71 10.94 11.18
C LEU A 44 -3.10 11.11 11.79
N LEU A 45 -3.35 12.26 12.40
CA LEU A 45 -4.62 12.64 12.99
C LEU A 45 -4.74 14.16 12.84
N ALA A 46 -5.94 14.67 12.54
CA ALA A 46 -6.12 16.06 12.10
C ALA A 46 -5.52 17.11 13.06
N ASN A 47 -5.54 16.85 14.37
CA ASN A 47 -5.00 17.75 15.39
C ASN A 47 -3.53 17.50 15.76
N TRP A 48 -2.94 16.42 15.25
CA TRP A 48 -1.56 16.01 15.53
C TRP A 48 -0.66 16.16 14.31
N ASP A 49 -1.26 16.39 13.15
CA ASP A 49 -0.54 16.80 11.96
C ASP A 49 0.18 18.12 12.19
N LYS A 50 1.36 18.23 11.59
CA LYS A 50 2.12 19.47 11.55
C LYS A 50 1.29 20.57 10.90
N GLY A 51 1.43 21.78 11.43
CA GLY A 51 0.80 22.99 10.91
C GLY A 51 1.76 23.82 10.05
N GLY A 52 1.24 24.94 9.52
CA GLY A 52 2.03 25.95 8.82
C GLY A 52 2.76 25.40 7.60
N ALA A 53 4.04 25.78 7.44
CA ALA A 53 4.86 25.38 6.31
C ALA A 53 5.10 23.86 6.24
N ASP A 54 4.99 23.14 7.36
CA ASP A 54 5.24 21.71 7.41
C ASP A 54 3.98 20.85 7.22
N ASN A 55 2.81 21.47 7.00
CA ASN A 55 1.53 20.81 6.78
C ASN A 55 1.39 20.24 5.35
N GLU A 56 2.32 19.38 4.95
CA GLU A 56 2.23 18.67 3.68
C GLU A 56 1.11 17.61 3.77
N GLN A 57 0.10 17.71 2.91
CA GLN A 57 -1.00 16.74 2.80
C GLN A 57 -0.91 16.04 1.45
N PHE A 58 -0.37 14.82 1.41
CA PHE A 58 -0.12 14.12 0.15
C PHE A 58 -0.40 12.62 0.18
N LEU A 59 -0.59 12.08 -1.02
CA LEU A 59 -0.35 10.69 -1.36
C LEU A 59 0.77 10.64 -2.41
N ARG A 60 1.87 9.96 -2.10
CA ARG A 60 2.99 9.73 -3.02
C ARG A 60 3.07 8.25 -3.37
N GLY A 61 3.12 7.96 -4.67
CA GLY A 61 3.34 6.60 -5.18
C GLY A 61 4.77 6.43 -5.66
N PHE A 62 5.39 5.30 -5.31
CA PHE A 62 6.75 4.96 -5.67
C PHE A 62 6.82 3.58 -6.33
N ALA A 63 7.71 3.41 -7.31
CA ALA A 63 8.19 2.12 -7.75
C ALA A 63 9.35 1.68 -6.86
N TRP A 64 9.38 0.39 -6.53
CA TRP A 64 10.44 -0.26 -5.78
C TRP A 64 11.09 -1.35 -6.64
N ASP A 65 12.38 -1.20 -6.89
CA ASP A 65 13.19 -2.15 -7.67
C ASP A 65 14.10 -3.03 -6.79
N GLY A 66 13.95 -2.95 -5.46
CA GLY A 66 14.82 -3.62 -4.49
C GLY A 66 16.05 -2.81 -4.08
N LYS A 67 16.30 -1.65 -4.71
CA LYS A 67 17.44 -0.78 -4.41
C LYS A 67 17.02 0.66 -4.13
N GLU A 68 16.05 1.19 -4.88
CA GLU A 68 15.64 2.58 -4.75
C GLU A 68 14.12 2.75 -4.89
N LEU A 69 13.55 3.65 -4.07
CA LEU A 69 12.20 4.17 -4.26
C LEU A 69 12.20 5.27 -5.32
N LYS A 70 11.65 4.99 -6.50
CA LYS A 70 11.49 5.98 -7.58
C LYS A 70 10.09 6.56 -7.54
N GLN A 71 9.95 7.86 -7.32
CA GLN A 71 8.65 8.52 -7.26
C GLN A 71 7.98 8.45 -8.63
N LEU A 72 6.77 7.91 -8.66
CA LEU A 72 5.94 7.78 -9.87
C LEU A 72 4.98 8.96 -10.00
N PHE A 73 4.31 9.31 -8.90
CA PHE A 73 3.35 10.39 -8.87
C PHE A 73 3.18 10.94 -7.45
N GLU A 74 2.57 12.11 -7.38
CA GLU A 74 2.17 12.77 -6.16
C GLU A 74 0.79 13.39 -6.34
N VAL A 75 -0.04 13.25 -5.32
CA VAL A 75 -1.34 13.93 -5.23
C VAL A 75 -1.28 14.84 -4.01
N ASP A 76 -1.43 16.14 -4.24
CA ASP A 76 -1.52 17.16 -3.20
C ASP A 76 -2.98 17.33 -2.76
N PHE A 77 -3.30 16.82 -1.57
CA PHE A 77 -4.67 16.84 -1.05
C PHE A 77 -5.13 18.24 -0.66
N THR A 78 -4.19 19.15 -0.34
CA THR A 78 -4.52 20.55 -0.05
C THR A 78 -4.93 21.26 -1.33
N ARG A 79 -4.15 21.08 -2.40
CA ARG A 79 -4.45 21.68 -3.71
C ARG A 79 -5.74 21.13 -4.31
N GLU A 80 -5.93 19.82 -4.25
CA GLU A 80 -7.11 19.14 -4.81
C GLU A 80 -8.34 19.20 -3.89
N LYS A 81 -8.21 19.78 -2.68
CA LYS A 81 -9.29 19.90 -1.67
C LYS A 81 -9.90 18.55 -1.28
N LEU A 82 -9.07 17.51 -1.16
CA LEU A 82 -9.48 16.12 -0.88
C LEU A 82 -9.47 15.79 0.62
N GLY A 83 -9.19 16.77 1.49
CA GLY A 83 -9.07 16.56 2.92
C GLY A 83 -7.67 16.10 3.33
N ARG A 84 -7.57 15.03 4.12
CA ARG A 84 -6.29 14.55 4.68
C ARG A 84 -6.06 13.09 4.31
N ALA A 85 -4.93 12.81 3.66
CA ALA A 85 -4.59 11.47 3.21
C ALA A 85 -4.12 10.61 4.39
N HIS A 86 -4.87 9.58 4.76
CA HIS A 86 -4.52 8.69 5.88
C HIS A 86 -4.18 7.27 5.43
N HIS A 87 -5.15 6.40 5.14
CA HIS A 87 -4.90 5.01 4.80
C HIS A 87 -5.22 4.71 3.33
N MET A 88 -4.33 4.00 2.65
CA MET A 88 -4.56 3.49 1.30
C MET A 88 -4.72 1.98 1.34
N THR A 89 -5.87 1.48 0.89
CA THR A 89 -6.11 0.05 0.71
C THR A 89 -6.00 -0.31 -0.78
N SER A 90 -5.16 -1.28 -1.12
CA SER A 90 -5.18 -1.87 -2.46
C SER A 90 -6.33 -2.89 -2.54
N PRO A 91 -7.20 -2.82 -3.57
CA PRO A 91 -8.25 -3.82 -3.73
C PRO A 91 -7.61 -5.21 -3.92
N GLY A 92 -7.89 -6.13 -3.01
CA GLY A 92 -7.51 -7.54 -3.14
C GLY A 92 -8.57 -8.32 -3.92
N ARG A 93 -8.17 -9.39 -4.59
CA ARG A 93 -9.14 -10.42 -4.98
C ARG A 93 -9.60 -11.12 -3.69
N PRO A 94 -10.92 -11.31 -3.48
CA PRO A 94 -11.36 -12.15 -2.38
C PRO A 94 -10.85 -13.58 -2.58
N TRP A 95 -10.45 -14.21 -1.47
CA TRP A 95 -10.03 -15.62 -1.41
C TRP A 95 -11.07 -16.60 -1.99
N THR A 96 -12.30 -16.17 -2.21
CA THR A 96 -13.41 -16.97 -2.77
C THR A 96 -13.40 -17.06 -4.30
N SER A 97 -12.46 -16.43 -5.00
CA SER A 97 -12.31 -16.66 -6.44
C SER A 97 -11.65 -18.01 -6.70
N CYS A 98 -12.47 -19.08 -6.62
CA CYS A 98 -12.16 -20.35 -7.27
C CYS A 98 -11.70 -20.02 -8.70
N PRO A 99 -10.51 -20.49 -9.15
CA PRO A 99 -10.09 -20.26 -10.51
C PRO A 99 -11.18 -20.81 -11.41
N ARG A 100 -11.84 -19.93 -12.16
CA ARG A 100 -12.80 -20.35 -13.18
C ARG A 100 -11.94 -21.05 -14.23
N SER A 101 -11.82 -22.38 -14.11
CA SER A 101 -11.21 -23.21 -15.14
C SER A 101 -11.87 -22.79 -16.44
N ARG A 102 -11.06 -22.35 -17.41
CA ARG A 102 -11.53 -22.32 -18.79
C ARG A 102 -11.70 -23.79 -19.17
N GLU A 103 -12.90 -24.33 -18.94
CA GLU A 103 -13.31 -25.59 -19.53
C GLU A 103 -13.37 -25.40 -21.04
N ARG A 104 -12.28 -25.80 -21.69
CA ARG A 104 -12.35 -26.27 -23.06
C ARG A 104 -12.82 -27.72 -22.95
N THR A 105 -13.95 -27.99 -23.60
CA THR A 105 -14.58 -29.30 -23.84
C THR A 105 -15.22 -29.98 -22.62
N GLY A 106 -16.50 -30.31 -22.80
CA GLY A 106 -17.44 -30.62 -21.73
C GLY A 106 -17.14 -31.88 -20.94
N PHE A 107 -17.41 -31.78 -19.64
CA PHE A 107 -18.00 -32.85 -18.83
C PHE A 107 -18.68 -32.14 -17.65
N THR A 108 -19.96 -32.42 -17.44
CA THR A 108 -20.77 -31.81 -16.38
C THR A 108 -20.18 -32.05 -14.99
N ALA A 109 -19.62 -31.02 -14.36
CA ALA A 109 -19.28 -31.04 -12.94
C ALA A 109 -20.41 -30.39 -12.12
N SER A 110 -21.22 -31.22 -11.45
CA SER A 110 -22.21 -30.78 -10.45
C SER A 110 -21.50 -30.17 -9.24
N CYS A 111 -21.49 -28.84 -9.12
CA CYS A 111 -21.13 -28.16 -7.87
C CYS A 111 -22.18 -28.43 -6.78
N ARG A 112 -21.94 -29.41 -5.90
CA ARG A 112 -22.63 -29.45 -4.60
C ARG A 112 -22.05 -28.35 -3.70
N ARG A 113 -22.88 -27.36 -3.37
CA ARG A 113 -22.60 -26.37 -2.32
C ARG A 113 -22.49 -27.08 -0.96
N PRO A 114 -21.44 -26.87 -0.16
CA PRO A 114 -21.52 -27.15 1.26
C PRO A 114 -22.32 -26.03 1.93
N THR A 115 -23.45 -26.39 2.50
CA THR A 115 -24.20 -25.55 3.44
C THR A 115 -23.38 -25.40 4.72
N GLY A 116 -22.80 -24.23 4.94
CA GLY A 116 -22.19 -23.84 6.22
C GLY A 116 -22.57 -22.41 6.52
N ARG A 117 -23.33 -22.21 7.60
CA ARG A 117 -23.86 -20.92 8.07
C ARG A 117 -22.77 -19.94 8.48
N CYS A 118 -23.17 -18.67 8.43
CA CYS A 118 -22.48 -17.45 8.87
C CYS A 118 -21.82 -17.55 10.24
#